data_AF-A0A966Z5U0-F1
#
_entry.id   AF-A0A966Z5U0-F1
#
_cell.length_a   1.000
_cell.length_b   1.000
_cell.length_c   1.000
_cell.angle_alpha   90.00
_cell.angle_beta   90.00
_cell.angle_gamma   90.00
#
_symmetry.space_group_name_H-M   'P 1'
#
loop_
_entity.id
_entity.type
_entity.pdbx_description
1 polymer ?
#
loop_
_entity_poly.entity_id
_entity_poly.type
_entity_poly.pdbx_seq_one_letter_code
_entity_poly.pdbx_strand_id
1 'polypeptide(L)'
;MYTGLLNFTILCVFGMAGLVVTAEAPDIMHGGAQPVTSTVPFQAPTSASDQEVGELIQARLQPRHAGKGNVRRNPRHQLEVDFYSVNGRVRATLLETEGKLEIETRRSSIWRFFDNAHATTIQETATDWAPMAWSWYIELAIWSLMFMALTGTWLGLTTRWNYWWTKASFVAGTIGFAVFYMVQK
;
A
#
# COMPACT_ATOMS: atom_id res chain seq x y z
N MET A 1 -10.27 8.10 -26.24
CA MET A 1 -8.80 7.97 -26.30
C MET A 1 -8.19 7.96 -24.89
N TYR A 2 -8.50 8.96 -24.05
CA TYR A 2 -7.97 9.06 -22.68
C TYR A 2 -8.33 7.90 -21.74
N THR A 3 -9.55 7.37 -21.82
CA THR A 3 -9.99 6.22 -21.00
C THR A 3 -9.24 4.93 -21.34
N GLY A 4 -8.90 4.73 -22.63
CA GLY A 4 -8.10 3.58 -23.07
C GLY A 4 -6.65 3.70 -22.60
N LEU A 5 -6.07 4.91 -22.62
CA LEU A 5 -4.75 5.17 -22.08
C LEU A 5 -4.70 4.97 -20.56
N LEU A 6 -5.73 5.43 -19.84
CA LEU A 6 -5.88 5.18 -18.40
C LEU A 6 -5.88 3.68 -18.09
N ASN A 7 -6.68 2.91 -18.82
CA ASN A 7 -6.77 1.45 -18.65
C ASN A 7 -5.47 0.74 -19.04
N PHE A 8 -4.75 1.22 -20.05
CA PHE A 8 -3.45 0.64 -20.41
C PHE A 8 -2.40 0.91 -19.33
N THR A 9 -2.30 2.15 -18.85
CA THR A 9 -1.35 2.52 -17.80
C THR A 9 -1.61 1.75 -16.50
N ILE A 10 -2.87 1.60 -16.09
CA ILE A 10 -3.19 0.84 -14.87
C ILE A 10 -2.89 -0.65 -15.04
N LEU A 11 -3.16 -1.24 -16.21
CA LEU A 11 -2.79 -2.63 -16.50
C LEU A 11 -1.28 -2.83 -16.49
N CYS A 12 -0.50 -1.86 -16.99
CA CYS A 12 0.95 -1.90 -16.88
C CYS A 12 1.42 -1.81 -15.43
N VAL A 13 0.86 -0.89 -14.62
CA VAL A 13 1.22 -0.74 -13.20
C VAL A 13 0.88 -2.00 -12.41
N PHE A 14 -0.35 -2.51 -12.52
CA PHE A 14 -0.78 -3.74 -11.84
C PHE A 14 -0.03 -4.98 -12.36
N GLY A 15 0.20 -5.06 -13.67
CA GLY A 15 0.96 -6.16 -14.28
C GLY A 15 2.42 -6.17 -13.81
N MET A 16 3.08 -5.01 -13.75
CA MET A 16 4.43 -4.89 -13.22
C MET A 16 4.47 -5.22 -11.73
N ALA A 17 3.54 -4.71 -10.93
CA ALA A 17 3.45 -5.04 -9.50
C ALA A 17 3.26 -6.55 -9.28
N GLY A 18 2.35 -7.19 -10.00
CA GLY A 18 2.13 -8.64 -9.93
C GLY A 18 3.37 -9.46 -10.32
N LEU A 19 4.10 -9.03 -11.36
CA LEU A 19 5.37 -9.67 -11.76
C LEU A 19 6.45 -9.50 -10.69
N VAL A 20 6.56 -8.32 -10.07
CA VAL A 20 7.52 -8.02 -9.00
C VAL A 20 7.25 -8.89 -7.77
N VAL A 21 5.99 -8.97 -7.32
CA VAL A 21 5.60 -9.83 -6.19
C VAL A 21 5.94 -11.29 -6.46
N THR A 22 5.71 -11.74 -7.69
CA THR A 22 6.01 -13.13 -8.09
C THR A 22 7.51 -13.41 -8.13
N ALA A 23 8.33 -12.41 -8.50
CA ALA A 23 9.78 -12.57 -8.65
C ALA A 23 10.58 -12.33 -7.36
N GLU A 24 10.15 -11.41 -6.48
CA GLU A 24 10.89 -11.00 -5.27
C GLU A 24 10.40 -11.68 -3.98
N ALA A 25 9.49 -12.66 -4.08
CA ALA A 25 8.83 -13.33 -2.95
C ALA A 25 9.70 -13.67 -1.70
N PRO A 26 10.99 -14.04 -1.79
CA PRO A 26 11.79 -14.37 -0.61
C PRO A 26 12.44 -13.18 0.11
N ASP A 27 12.73 -12.05 -0.56
CA ASP A 27 13.56 -10.96 -0.01
C ASP A 27 12.77 -9.67 0.30
N ILE A 28 11.44 -9.72 0.20
CA ILE A 28 10.57 -8.56 0.36
C ILE A 28 10.73 -7.89 1.75
N MET A 29 11.10 -8.67 2.78
CA MET A 29 11.26 -8.17 4.15
C MET A 29 12.65 -7.56 4.43
N HIS A 30 13.66 -7.88 3.61
CA HIS A 30 15.07 -7.56 3.89
C HIS A 30 15.73 -6.76 2.75
N GLY A 31 15.13 -6.74 1.55
CA GLY A 31 15.50 -5.90 0.43
C GLY A 31 15.18 -4.42 0.66
N GLY A 32 16.23 -3.62 0.87
CA GLY A 32 16.14 -2.17 1.01
C GLY A 32 17.48 -1.55 1.38
N ALA A 33 17.59 -0.22 1.26
CA ALA A 33 18.78 0.47 1.74
C ALA A 33 18.98 0.21 3.25
N GLN A 34 20.24 0.19 3.69
CA GLN A 34 20.59 0.13 5.10
C GLN A 34 19.82 1.24 5.86
N PRO A 35 19.22 0.93 7.02
CA PRO A 35 18.51 1.92 7.80
C PRO A 35 19.45 3.06 8.21
N VAL A 36 19.01 4.29 8.03
CA VAL A 36 19.71 5.47 8.54
C VAL A 36 19.18 5.76 9.93
N THR A 37 20.02 5.56 10.94
CA THR A 37 19.69 5.86 12.33
C THR A 37 20.17 7.26 12.68
N SER A 38 19.28 8.06 13.28
CA SER A 38 19.62 9.35 13.87
C SER A 38 19.02 9.43 15.26
N THR A 39 19.58 10.29 16.12
CA THR A 39 19.10 10.45 17.49
C THR A 39 18.81 11.91 17.74
N VAL A 40 17.66 12.20 18.35
CA VAL A 40 17.26 13.55 18.70
C VAL A 40 16.89 13.63 20.18
N PRO A 41 17.13 14.76 20.86
CA PRO A 41 16.66 14.96 22.22
C PRO A 41 15.13 14.99 22.23
N PHE A 42 14.53 14.21 23.13
CA PHE A 42 13.07 14.14 23.31
C PHE A 42 12.75 13.63 24.71
N GLN A 43 11.97 14.40 25.46
CA GLN A 43 11.43 13.98 26.75
C GLN A 43 9.92 13.82 26.63
N ALA A 44 9.44 12.62 26.95
CA ALA A 44 8.02 12.37 27.08
C ALA A 44 7.50 12.95 28.41
N PRO A 45 6.31 13.58 28.42
CA PRO A 45 5.68 13.98 29.67
C PRO A 45 5.40 12.75 30.54
N THR A 46 5.72 12.82 31.83
CA THR A 46 5.57 11.68 32.77
C THR A 46 4.12 11.28 33.03
N SER A 47 3.15 12.15 32.71
CA SER A 47 1.72 11.90 32.85
C SER A 47 1.03 11.50 31.53
N ALA A 48 1.76 11.48 30.41
CA ALA A 48 1.17 11.18 29.10
C ALA A 48 1.07 9.67 28.89
N SER A 49 -0.03 9.24 28.29
CA SER A 49 -0.23 7.89 27.80
C SER A 49 0.67 7.60 26.59
N ASP A 50 0.95 6.32 26.34
CA ASP A 50 1.73 5.87 25.17
C ASP A 50 1.19 6.44 23.84
N GLN A 51 -0.14 6.53 23.72
CA GLN A 51 -0.78 7.11 22.53
C GLN A 51 -0.51 8.62 22.40
N GLU A 52 -0.65 9.39 23.48
CA GLU A 52 -0.34 10.82 23.49
C GLU A 52 1.14 11.07 23.19
N VAL A 53 2.05 10.26 23.73
CA VAL A 53 3.47 10.33 23.41
C VAL A 53 3.70 10.02 21.92
N GLY A 54 2.99 9.04 21.36
CA GLY A 54 3.02 8.74 19.93
C GLY A 54 2.58 9.91 19.05
N GLU A 55 1.52 10.62 19.44
CA GLU A 55 1.03 11.82 18.75
C GLU A 55 2.03 12.98 18.84
N LEU A 56 2.68 13.17 19.99
CA LEU A 56 3.76 14.15 20.16
C LEU A 56 4.97 13.82 19.27
N ILE A 57 5.34 12.55 19.19
CA ILE A 57 6.41 12.08 18.29
C ILE A 57 6.02 12.34 16.83
N GLN A 58 4.77 12.06 16.44
CA GLN A 58 4.27 12.33 15.09
C GLN A 58 4.33 13.83 14.75
N ALA A 59 3.89 14.70 15.66
CA ALA A 59 3.93 16.15 15.49
C ALA A 59 5.36 16.70 15.39
N ARG A 60 6.31 16.06 16.08
CA ARG A 60 7.73 16.45 16.06
C ARG A 60 8.45 16.00 14.80
N LEU A 61 8.23 14.76 14.36
CA LEU A 61 8.94 14.16 13.24
C LEU A 61 8.32 14.52 11.89
N GLN A 62 7.00 14.76 11.84
CA GLN A 62 6.24 15.03 10.62
C GLN A 62 6.70 14.17 9.43
N PRO A 63 6.66 12.83 9.56
CA PRO A 63 7.13 11.94 8.52
C PRO A 63 6.31 12.16 7.25
N ARG A 64 6.99 12.54 6.16
CA ARG A 64 6.34 12.86 4.88
C ARG A 64 5.54 11.66 4.36
N HIS A 65 4.29 11.90 3.97
CA HIS A 65 3.41 10.91 3.34
C HIS A 65 3.17 9.64 4.17
N ALA A 66 3.43 9.68 5.48
CA ALA A 66 3.14 8.57 6.36
C ALA A 66 1.76 8.71 7.00
N GLY A 67 1.10 7.58 7.23
CA GLY A 67 -0.16 7.52 7.97
C GLY A 67 0.02 7.73 9.48
N LYS A 68 -1.04 7.48 10.25
CA LYS A 68 -0.98 7.50 11.72
C LYS A 68 0.08 6.53 12.24
N GLY A 69 0.88 6.98 13.22
CA GLY A 69 1.91 6.15 13.83
C GLY A 69 1.30 4.95 14.55
N ASN A 70 1.84 3.76 14.30
CA ASN A 70 1.49 2.57 15.07
C ASN A 70 2.33 2.52 16.35
N VAL A 71 1.67 2.74 17.48
CA VAL A 71 2.29 2.84 18.80
C VAL A 71 2.29 1.47 19.48
N ARG A 72 3.46 1.02 19.93
CA ARG A 72 3.63 -0.24 20.64
C ARG A 72 4.82 -0.17 21.59
N ARG A 73 4.89 -1.06 22.58
CA ARG A 73 6.11 -1.27 23.37
C ARG A 73 6.87 -2.49 22.88
N ASN A 74 8.19 -2.39 22.82
CA ASN A 74 9.06 -3.47 22.40
C ASN A 74 9.40 -4.42 23.58
N PRO A 75 10.12 -5.55 23.36
CA PRO A 75 10.49 -6.48 24.43
C PRO A 75 11.37 -5.88 25.54
N ARG A 76 11.97 -4.70 25.30
CA ARG A 76 12.73 -3.93 26.30
C ARG A 76 11.87 -2.87 27.00
N HIS A 77 10.54 -2.94 26.84
CA HIS A 77 9.56 -1.97 27.34
C HIS A 77 9.74 -0.53 26.85
N GLN A 78 10.49 -0.30 25.78
CA GLN A 78 10.63 1.01 25.16
C GLN A 78 9.45 1.28 24.22
N LEU A 79 8.97 2.52 24.19
CA LEU A 79 7.91 2.94 23.28
C LEU A 79 8.46 3.04 21.86
N GLU A 80 7.88 2.28 20.93
CA GLU A 80 8.15 2.32 19.50
C GLU A 80 6.92 2.89 18.76
N VAL A 81 7.18 3.82 17.86
CA VAL A 81 6.17 4.37 16.96
C VAL A 81 6.63 4.15 15.53
N ASP A 82 5.89 3.30 14.81
CA ASP A 82 6.17 3.00 13.41
C ASP A 82 5.28 3.85 12.49
N PHE A 83 5.91 4.68 11.66
CA PHE A 83 5.26 5.45 10.61
C PHE A 83 5.49 4.77 9.26
N TYR A 84 4.40 4.29 8.66
CA TYR A 84 4.43 3.61 7.37
C TYR A 84 4.05 4.58 6.24
N SER A 85 4.85 4.55 5.18
CA SER A 85 4.59 5.24 3.91
C SER A 85 4.87 4.30 2.75
N VAL A 86 4.37 4.65 1.56
CA VAL A 86 4.67 3.93 0.30
C VAL A 86 6.19 3.79 0.08
N ASN A 87 6.94 4.84 0.42
CA ASN A 87 8.38 4.92 0.22
C ASN A 87 9.23 4.31 1.34
N GLY A 88 8.59 3.71 2.35
CA GLY A 88 9.29 3.01 3.43
C GLY A 88 8.76 3.36 4.81
N ARG A 89 9.56 3.01 5.83
CA ARG A 89 9.19 3.11 7.24
C ARG A 89 10.12 4.08 7.96
N VAL A 90 9.54 4.93 8.80
CA VAL A 90 10.25 5.67 9.84
C VAL A 90 9.83 5.08 11.18
N ARG A 91 10.76 4.50 11.91
CA ARG A 91 10.54 3.98 13.27
C ARG A 91 11.16 4.95 14.26
N ALA A 92 10.39 5.32 15.27
CA ALA A 92 10.85 6.16 16.36
C ALA A 92 10.80 5.37 17.67
N THR A 93 11.94 5.18 18.32
CA THR A 93 12.07 4.46 19.59
C THR A 93 12.42 5.44 20.70
N LEU A 94 11.58 5.51 21.72
CA LEU A 94 11.79 6.36 22.88
C LEU A 94 12.77 5.70 23.86
N LEU A 95 13.92 6.35 24.06
CA LEU A 95 14.90 5.99 25.08
C LEU A 95 14.62 6.83 26.33
N GLU A 96 13.60 6.41 27.10
CA GLU A 96 13.09 7.13 28.27
C GLU A 96 14.19 7.49 29.28
N THR A 97 15.09 6.55 29.58
CA THR A 97 16.22 6.74 30.50
C THR A 97 17.27 7.74 30.01
N GLU A 98 17.40 7.91 28.70
CA GLU A 98 18.38 8.82 28.10
C GLU A 98 17.78 10.18 27.70
N GLY A 99 16.45 10.32 27.74
CA GLY A 99 15.75 11.52 27.27
C GLY A 99 15.96 11.76 25.77
N LYS A 100 16.01 10.68 24.98
CA LYS A 100 16.26 10.73 23.53
C LYS A 100 15.24 9.91 22.76
N LEU A 101 15.08 10.28 21.49
CA LEU A 101 14.36 9.52 20.50
C LEU A 101 15.36 9.01 19.46
N GLU A 102 15.41 7.70 19.28
CA GLU A 102 16.13 7.06 18.19
C GLU A 102 15.19 6.95 16.99
N ILE A 103 15.64 7.44 15.83
CA ILE A 103 14.86 7.47 14.61
C ILE A 103 15.57 6.62 13.58
N GLU A 104 14.96 5.49 13.23
CA GLU A 104 15.40 4.59 12.17
C GLU A 104 14.59 4.88 10.91
N THR A 105 15.23 5.40 9.87
CA THR A 105 14.60 5.62 8.56
C THR A 105 15.05 4.57 7.57
N ARG A 106 14.10 3.77 7.07
CA ARG A 106 14.35 2.75 6.04
C ARG A 106 13.56 3.07 4.78
N ARG A 107 14.27 3.29 3.68
CA ARG A 107 13.66 3.49 2.36
C ARG A 107 13.36 2.16 1.69
N SER A 108 12.18 2.07 1.08
CA SER A 108 11.81 0.97 0.19
C SER A 108 12.70 0.97 -1.06
N SER A 109 12.95 -0.22 -1.61
CA SER A 109 13.46 -0.32 -2.99
C SER A 109 12.43 0.26 -3.98
N ILE A 110 12.85 0.55 -5.21
CA ILE A 110 11.94 1.03 -6.25
C ILE A 110 10.82 0.01 -6.54
N TRP A 111 11.13 -1.28 -6.44
CA TRP A 111 10.18 -2.37 -6.64
C TRP A 111 9.14 -2.42 -5.52
N ARG A 112 9.59 -2.34 -4.27
CA ARG A 112 8.70 -2.27 -3.10
C ARG A 112 7.90 -0.96 -3.05
N PHE A 113 8.43 0.12 -3.63
CA PHE A 113 7.66 1.34 -3.82
C PHE A 113 6.48 1.10 -4.76
N PHE A 114 6.68 0.47 -5.92
CA PHE A 114 5.57 0.12 -6.82
C PHE A 114 4.58 -0.86 -6.19
N ASP A 115 5.09 -1.84 -5.43
CA ASP A 115 4.26 -2.78 -4.68
C ASP A 115 3.37 -2.07 -3.65
N ASN A 116 3.95 -1.22 -2.80
CA ASN A 116 3.13 -0.45 -1.85
C ASN A 116 2.19 0.54 -2.56
N ALA A 117 2.67 1.19 -3.64
CA ALA A 117 1.91 2.23 -4.33
C ALA A 117 0.67 1.68 -5.05
N HIS A 118 0.71 0.42 -5.52
CA HIS A 118 -0.47 -0.20 -6.13
C HIS A 118 -1.49 -0.66 -5.08
N ALA A 119 -1.02 -0.99 -3.87
CA ALA A 119 -1.88 -1.41 -2.76
C ALA A 119 -2.57 -0.21 -2.08
N THR A 120 -2.02 1.00 -2.22
CA THR A 120 -2.61 2.23 -1.67
C THR A 120 -3.94 2.58 -2.36
N THR A 121 -5.03 2.28 -1.67
CA THR A 121 -6.41 2.65 -2.03
C THR A 121 -6.90 3.76 -1.10
N ILE A 122 -8.10 4.31 -1.38
CA ILE A 122 -8.69 5.42 -0.62
C ILE A 122 -8.84 5.12 0.89
N GLN A 123 -8.86 3.83 1.29
CA GLN A 123 -8.92 3.42 2.69
C GLN A 123 -7.61 3.66 3.47
N GLU A 124 -6.47 3.78 2.78
CA GLU A 124 -5.23 4.15 3.44
C GLU A 124 -5.25 5.66 3.70
N THR A 125 -5.61 6.01 4.93
CA THR A 125 -5.74 7.39 5.45
C THR A 125 -4.41 8.15 5.40
N ALA A 126 -3.93 8.48 4.21
CA ALA A 126 -2.78 9.34 4.02
C ALA A 126 -3.22 10.79 4.16
N THR A 127 -2.63 11.52 5.10
CA THR A 127 -2.99 12.90 5.41
C THR A 127 -2.53 13.90 4.33
N ASP A 128 -1.64 13.47 3.43
CA ASP A 128 -1.04 14.30 2.40
C ASP A 128 -1.79 14.22 1.06
N TRP A 129 -1.85 15.35 0.35
CA TRP A 129 -2.59 15.47 -0.92
C TRP A 129 -2.06 14.57 -2.03
N ALA A 130 -0.74 14.32 -2.08
CA ALA A 130 -0.12 13.54 -3.14
C ALA A 130 -0.52 12.05 -3.11
N PRO A 131 -0.36 11.32 -1.98
CA PRO A 131 -0.88 9.96 -1.88
C PRO A 131 -2.41 9.90 -2.01
N MET A 132 -3.14 10.92 -1.56
CA MET A 132 -4.60 11.00 -1.76
C MET A 132 -4.98 11.15 -3.24
N ALA A 133 -4.28 11.99 -4.01
CA ALA A 133 -4.52 12.14 -5.45
C ALA A 133 -4.17 10.84 -6.20
N TRP A 134 -3.10 10.15 -5.78
CA TRP A 134 -2.73 8.85 -6.32
C TRP A 134 -3.78 7.78 -6.02
N SER A 135 -4.29 7.70 -4.78
CA SER A 135 -5.32 6.73 -4.41
C SER A 135 -6.61 6.96 -5.21
N TRP A 136 -7.00 8.22 -5.43
CA TRP A 136 -8.12 8.55 -6.32
C TRP A 136 -7.88 8.15 -7.77
N TYR A 137 -6.65 8.35 -8.27
CA TYR A 137 -6.28 7.91 -9.62
C TYR A 137 -6.39 6.38 -9.77
N ILE A 138 -5.86 5.62 -8.80
CA ILE A 138 -5.95 4.16 -8.78
C ILE A 138 -7.41 3.72 -8.72
N GLU A 139 -8.21 4.27 -7.81
CA GLU A 139 -9.63 3.96 -7.67
C GLU A 139 -10.40 4.21 -8.98
N LEU A 140 -10.25 5.40 -9.58
CA LEU A 140 -10.89 5.73 -10.85
C LEU A 140 -10.44 4.81 -11.99
N ALA A 141 -9.17 4.40 -11.99
CA ALA A 141 -8.66 3.48 -12.99
C ALA A 141 -9.22 2.06 -12.81
N ILE A 142 -9.40 1.59 -11.56
CA ILE A 142 -10.09 0.32 -11.25
C ILE A 142 -11.55 0.39 -11.74
N TRP A 143 -12.28 1.46 -11.42
CA TRP A 143 -13.65 1.64 -11.90
C TRP A 143 -13.72 1.67 -13.43
N SER A 144 -12.82 2.40 -14.07
CA SER A 144 -12.72 2.47 -15.54
C SER A 144 -12.43 1.09 -16.16
N LEU A 145 -11.54 0.30 -15.55
CA LEU A 145 -11.22 -1.05 -15.99
C LEU A 145 -12.44 -1.98 -15.82
N MET A 146 -13.14 -1.90 -14.69
CA MET A 146 -14.38 -2.65 -14.46
C MET A 146 -15.45 -2.29 -15.50
N PHE A 147 -15.67 -1.00 -15.78
CA PHE A 147 -16.61 -0.57 -16.80
C PHE A 147 -16.22 -1.06 -18.20
N MET A 148 -14.92 -1.02 -18.54
CA MET A 148 -14.43 -1.55 -19.81
C MET A 148 -14.66 -3.06 -19.92
N ALA A 149 -14.39 -3.81 -18.86
CA ALA A 149 -14.63 -5.25 -18.81
C ALA A 149 -16.13 -5.55 -18.96
N LEU A 150 -17.00 -4.89 -18.17
CA LEU A 150 -18.46 -5.07 -18.23
C LEU A 150 -19.04 -4.72 -19.60
N THR A 151 -18.62 -3.60 -20.19
CA THR A 151 -19.07 -3.19 -21.52
C THR A 151 -18.55 -4.11 -22.61
N GLY A 152 -17.30 -4.59 -22.51
CA GLY A 152 -16.74 -5.60 -23.40
C GLY A 152 -17.50 -6.93 -23.33
N THR A 153 -17.81 -7.41 -22.13
CA THR A 153 -18.65 -8.59 -21.92
C THR A 153 -20.05 -8.38 -22.50
N TRP A 154 -20.69 -7.24 -22.20
CA TRP A 154 -22.01 -6.91 -22.73
C TRP A 154 -22.03 -6.90 -24.26
N LEU A 155 -21.07 -6.22 -24.90
CA LEU A 155 -20.95 -6.20 -26.36
C LEU A 155 -20.69 -7.60 -26.92
N GLY A 156 -19.82 -8.39 -26.28
CA GLY A 156 -19.57 -9.78 -26.67
C GLY A 156 -20.85 -10.61 -26.64
N LEU A 157 -21.61 -10.54 -25.55
CA LEU A 157 -22.84 -11.30 -25.35
C LEU A 157 -23.99 -10.84 -26.26
N THR A 158 -24.08 -9.54 -26.58
CA THR A 158 -25.19 -8.99 -27.38
C THR A 158 -24.92 -9.01 -28.89
N THR A 159 -23.68 -8.74 -29.30
CA THR A 159 -23.33 -8.58 -30.73
C THR A 159 -22.57 -9.76 -31.31
N ARG A 160 -21.90 -10.56 -30.48
CA ARG A 160 -21.00 -11.64 -30.92
C ARG A 160 -21.26 -12.98 -30.22
N TRP A 161 -22.47 -13.21 -29.71
CA TRP A 161 -22.83 -14.45 -29.01
C TRP A 161 -22.54 -15.71 -29.82
N ASN A 162 -22.74 -15.68 -31.13
CA ASN A 162 -22.57 -16.85 -31.99
C ASN A 162 -21.10 -17.24 -32.21
N TYR A 163 -20.14 -16.43 -31.77
CA TYR A 163 -18.71 -16.78 -31.84
C TYR A 163 -18.35 -17.73 -30.71
N TRP A 164 -17.73 -18.86 -31.06
CA TRP A 164 -17.31 -19.87 -30.08
C TRP A 164 -16.40 -19.26 -29.00
N TRP A 165 -15.39 -18.47 -29.38
CA TRP A 165 -14.49 -17.84 -28.42
C TRP A 165 -15.19 -16.99 -27.36
N THR A 166 -16.27 -16.30 -27.72
CA THR A 166 -17.07 -15.52 -26.75
C THR A 166 -17.74 -16.44 -25.72
N LYS A 167 -18.34 -17.54 -26.17
CA LYS A 167 -18.97 -18.53 -25.27
C LYS A 167 -17.94 -19.23 -24.38
N ALA A 168 -16.82 -19.66 -24.96
CA ALA A 168 -15.76 -20.37 -24.25
C ALA A 168 -15.14 -19.48 -23.16
N SER A 169 -14.80 -18.23 -23.48
CA SER A 169 -14.25 -17.28 -22.52
C SER A 169 -15.24 -16.95 -21.39
N PHE A 170 -16.54 -16.79 -21.71
CA PHE A 170 -17.57 -16.54 -20.69
C PHE A 170 -17.72 -17.73 -19.74
N VAL A 171 -17.91 -18.94 -20.26
CA VAL A 171 -18.07 -20.16 -19.46
C VAL A 171 -16.83 -20.43 -18.61
N ALA A 172 -15.63 -20.34 -19.21
CA ALA A 172 -14.38 -20.55 -18.48
C ALA A 172 -14.21 -19.53 -17.34
N GLY A 173 -14.52 -18.25 -17.58
CA GLY A 173 -14.49 -17.21 -16.55
C GLY A 173 -15.47 -17.48 -15.41
N THR A 174 -16.71 -17.87 -15.73
CA THR A 174 -17.74 -18.19 -14.71
C THR A 174 -17.36 -19.42 -13.89
N ILE A 175 -16.86 -20.48 -14.54
CA ILE A 175 -16.39 -21.69 -13.84
C ILE A 175 -15.20 -21.36 -12.95
N GLY A 176 -14.23 -20.61 -13.45
CA GLY A 176 -13.06 -20.18 -12.68
C GLY A 176 -13.46 -19.41 -11.42
N PHE A 177 -14.40 -18.46 -11.54
CA PHE A 177 -14.93 -17.73 -10.39
C PHE A 177 -15.67 -18.64 -9.40
N ALA A 178 -16.51 -19.55 -9.89
CA ALA A 178 -17.25 -20.49 -9.03
C ALA A 178 -16.32 -21.43 -8.26
N VAL A 179 -15.29 -21.97 -8.92
CA VAL A 179 -14.25 -22.80 -8.28
C VAL A 179 -13.50 -22.00 -7.22
N PHE A 180 -13.06 -20.78 -7.56
CA PHE A 180 -12.35 -19.93 -6.61
C PHE A 180 -13.21 -19.61 -5.37
N TYR A 181 -14.48 -19.28 -5.57
CA TYR A 181 -15.43 -19.03 -4.48
C TYR A 181 -15.66 -20.26 -3.60
N MET A 182 -15.73 -21.46 -4.18
CA MET A 182 -15.88 -22.71 -3.41
C MET A 182 -14.63 -23.07 -2.61
N VAL A 183 -13.43 -22.78 -3.14
CA VAL A 183 -12.15 -23.06 -2.46
C VAL A 183 -11.90 -22.11 -1.28
N GLN A 184 -12.47 -20.90 -1.30
CA GLN A 184 -12.36 -19.95 -0.20
C GLN A 184 -13.38 -20.17 0.94
N LYS A 185 -14.33 -21.10 0.79
CA LYS A 185 -15.22 -21.55 1.86
C LYS A 185 -14.61 -22.71 2.64
#